data_AF-A0A090X4B6-F1
#
_entry.id   AF-A0A090X4B6-F1
#
_cell.length_a   1.000
_cell.length_b   1.000
_cell.length_c   1.000
_cell.angle_alpha   90.00
_cell.angle_beta   90.00
_cell.angle_gamma   90.00
#
_symmetry.space_group_name_H-M   'P 1'
#
loop_
_entity.id
_entity.type
_entity.pdbx_description
1 polymer ?
#
loop_
_entity_poly.entity_id
_entity_poly.type
_entity_poly.pdbx_seq_one_letter_code
_entity_poly.pdbx_strand_id
1 'polypeptide(L)' 'MSSSTAMDKHVGGVAEYRASEGKTVEVPYKGPVDVTLQDILGGLRSTCTYVGGISIKRTYQTYHIY' A
#
# COMPACT_ATOMS: atom_id res chain seq x y z
N MET A 1 -6.21 -5.16 -11.09
CA MET A 1 -6.85 -5.86 -9.96
C MET A 1 -7.20 -7.26 -10.42
N SER A 2 -6.64 -8.29 -9.78
CA SER A 2 -6.64 -9.68 -10.27
C SER A 2 -7.46 -10.66 -9.41
N SER A 3 -8.35 -10.16 -8.54
CA SER A 3 -9.31 -11.03 -7.85
C SER A 3 -10.46 -11.41 -8.79
N SER A 4 -11.00 -12.62 -8.64
CA SER A 4 -12.20 -13.07 -9.36
C SER A 4 -13.33 -12.04 -9.30
N THR A 5 -13.64 -11.53 -8.11
CA THR A 5 -14.68 -10.50 -7.92
C THR A 5 -14.42 -9.22 -8.74
N ALA A 6 -13.16 -8.78 -8.86
CA ALA A 6 -12.82 -7.61 -9.66
C ALA A 6 -12.86 -7.89 -11.17
N MET A 7 -12.45 -9.09 -11.59
CA MET A 7 -12.50 -9.52 -12.98
C MET A 7 -13.94 -9.74 -13.47
N ASP A 8 -14.81 -10.31 -12.63
CA ASP A 8 -16.24 -10.45 -12.91
C ASP A 8 -16.91 -9.09 -13.09
N LYS A 9 -16.61 -8.13 -12.19
CA LYS A 9 -17.24 -6.80 -12.20
C LYS A 9 -16.81 -5.91 -13.37
N HIS A 10 -15.57 -6.03 -13.84
CA HIS A 10 -14.99 -5.06 -14.78
C HIS A 10 -14.61 -5.65 -16.14
N VAL A 11 -14.48 -6.97 -16.25
CA VAL A 11 -13.97 -7.66 -17.46
C VAL A 11 -14.95 -8.76 -17.92
N GLY A 12 -16.03 -9.01 -17.19
CA GLY A 12 -17.08 -9.98 -17.56
C GLY A 12 -16.76 -11.43 -17.20
N GLY A 13 -15.76 -11.65 -16.34
CA GLY A 13 -15.37 -12.98 -15.87
C GLY A 13 -13.86 -13.19 -15.86
N VAL A 14 -13.44 -14.34 -15.33
CA VAL A 14 -12.07 -14.82 -15.49
C VAL A 14 -11.98 -15.58 -16.81
N ALA A 15 -11.16 -15.10 -17.74
CA ALA A 15 -10.90 -15.82 -18.99
C ALA A 15 -10.31 -17.21 -18.69
N GLU A 16 -10.69 -18.26 -19.42
CA GLU A 16 -10.29 -19.65 -19.10
C GLU A 16 -8.77 -19.88 -19.02
N TYR A 17 -7.98 -19.06 -19.71
CA TYR A 17 -6.51 -19.14 -19.69
C TYR A 17 -5.87 -18.34 -18.53
N ARG A 18 -6.67 -17.70 -17.66
CA ARG A 18 -6.20 -16.89 -16.53
C ARG A 18 -6.60 -17.51 -15.21
N ALA A 19 -5.67 -17.54 -14.26
CA ALA A 19 -5.97 -17.83 -12.87
C ALA A 19 -6.27 -16.52 -12.11
N SER A 20 -7.13 -16.59 -11.09
CA SER A 20 -7.29 -15.49 -10.14
C SER A 20 -6.06 -15.38 -9.25
N GLU A 21 -5.31 -14.28 -9.37
CA GLU A 21 -4.13 -14.00 -8.54
C GLU A 21 -4.46 -13.11 -7.32
N GLY A 22 -5.69 -12.60 -7.25
CA GLY A 22 -6.20 -11.80 -6.13
C GLY A 22 -7.20 -12.57 -5.27
N LYS A 23 -7.39 -12.09 -4.04
CA LYS A 23 -8.37 -12.61 -3.08
C LYS A 23 -9.33 -11.51 -2.63
N THR A 24 -10.54 -11.90 -2.26
CA THR A 24 -11.53 -11.01 -1.64
C THR A 24 -11.53 -11.27 -0.14
N VAL A 25 -11.37 -10.22 0.65
CA VAL A 25 -11.38 -10.29 2.11
C VAL A 25 -12.18 -9.12 2.66
N GLU A 26 -12.88 -9.37 3.77
CA GLU A 26 -13.51 -8.32 4.54
C GLU A 26 -12.50 -7.76 5.54
N VAL A 27 -12.43 -6.43 5.65
CA VAL A 27 -11.54 -5.73 6.58
C VAL A 27 -12.41 -4.91 7.54
N PRO A 28 -12.18 -4.99 8.86
CA PRO A 28 -12.91 -4.17 9.82
C PRO A 28 -12.80 -2.68 9.50
N TYR A 29 -13.90 -1.94 9.67
CA TYR A 29 -13.91 -0.50 9.46
C TYR A 29 -13.01 0.20 10.49
N LYS A 30 -12.08 1.02 10.00
CA LYS A 30 -11.07 1.71 10.82
C LYS A 30 -11.41 3.17 11.16
N GLY A 31 -12.63 3.62 10.87
CA GLY A 31 -13.01 5.02 11.03
C GLY A 31 -12.57 5.91 9.85
N PRO A 32 -12.51 7.23 10.04
CA PRO A 32 -12.10 8.18 9.00
C PRO A 32 -10.67 7.92 8.50
N VAL A 33 -10.47 8.08 7.18
CA VAL A 33 -9.17 7.81 6.53
C VAL A 33 -8.04 8.71 7.05
N ASP A 34 -8.36 9.92 7.49
CA ASP A 34 -7.39 10.91 7.98
C ASP A 34 -6.56 10.37 9.16
N VAL A 35 -7.17 9.57 10.04
CA VAL A 35 -6.49 8.95 11.18
C VAL A 35 -5.39 8.01 10.70
N THR A 36 -5.70 7.17 9.70
CA THR A 36 -4.73 6.22 9.13
C THR A 36 -3.61 6.95 8.37
N LEU A 37 -3.95 8.03 7.66
CA LEU A 37 -2.95 8.85 6.96
C LEU A 37 -1.99 9.52 7.92
N GLN A 38 -2.47 10.08 9.03
CA GLN A 38 -1.59 10.71 10.02
C GLN A 38 -0.66 9.70 10.69
N ASP A 39 -1.12 8.47 10.97
CA ASP A 39 -0.29 7.40 11.53
C ASP A 39 0.86 7.02 10.58
N ILE A 40 0.54 6.76 9.30
CA ILE A 40 1.53 6.44 8.27
C ILE A 40 2.55 7.58 8.10
N LEU A 41 2.09 8.83 8.01
CA LEU A 41 2.95 9.99 7.84
C LEU A 41 3.80 10.27 9.10
N GLY A 42 3.25 10.02 10.29
CA GLY A 42 3.98 10.12 11.55
C GLY A 42 5.13 9.12 11.61
N GLY A 43 4.85 7.85 11.28
CA GLY A 43 5.88 6.81 11.17
C GLY A 43 6.96 7.14 10.16
N LEU A 44 6.58 7.63 8.98
CA LEU A 44 7.54 8.04 7.94
C LEU A 44 8.44 9.20 8.40
N ARG A 45 7.89 10.21 9.08
CA ARG A 45 8.68 11.32 9.65
C ARG A 45 9.64 10.83 10.74
N SER A 46 9.19 9.91 11.59
CA SER A 46 10.04 9.28 12.61
C SER A 46 11.24 8.56 11.96
N THR A 47 11.00 7.73 10.95
CA THR A 47 12.08 7.07 10.19
C THR A 47 13.04 8.08 9.57
N CYS A 48 12.52 9.15 8.96
CA CYS A 48 13.33 10.25 8.44
C CYS A 48 14.22 10.89 9.52
N THR A 49 13.74 11.05 10.76
CA THR A 49 14.59 11.54 11.86
C THR A 49 15.67 10.55 12.27
N TYR A 50 15.38 9.26 12.32
CA TYR A 50 16.36 8.23 12.70
C TYR A 50 17.54 8.14 11.74
N VAL A 51 17.29 8.35 10.45
CA VAL A 51 18.31 8.26 9.39
C VAL A 51 18.86 9.62 8.95
N GLY A 52 18.47 10.72 9.61
CA GLY A 52 18.90 12.08 9.25
C GLY A 52 18.43 12.57 7.87
N GLY A 53 17.33 12.02 7.36
CA GLY A 53 16.75 12.39 6.07
C GLY A 53 15.81 13.59 6.19
N ILE A 54 16.14 14.72 5.56
CA ILE A 54 15.25 15.89 5.48
C ILE A 54 14.11 15.74 4.45
N SER A 55 14.15 14.68 3.66
CA SER A 55 13.14 14.33 2.66
C SER A 55 13.16 12.83 2.38
N ILE A 56 12.09 12.29 1.82
CA ILE A 56 12.00 10.87 1.45
C ILE A 56 13.14 10.47 0.50
N LYS A 57 13.46 11.33 -0.48
CA LYS A 57 14.58 11.12 -1.40
C LYS A 57 15.91 11.03 -0.64
N ARG A 58 16.12 11.92 0.34
CA ARG A 58 17.33 11.90 1.16
C ARG A 58 17.38 10.67 2.04
N THR A 59 16.27 10.27 2.65
CA THR A 59 16.16 9.03 3.45
C THR A 59 16.57 7.80 2.63
N TYR A 60 16.07 7.69 1.39
CA TYR A 60 16.47 6.60 0.48
C TYR A 60 17.97 6.65 0.16
N GLN A 61 18.51 7.83 -0.15
CA GLN A 61 19.93 7.97 -0.46
C GLN A 61 20.82 7.66 0.75
N THR A 62 20.49 8.15 1.96
CA THR A 62 21.25 7.91 3.19
C THR A 62 21.30 6.43 3.56
N TYR A 63 20.22 5.69 3.30
CA TYR A 63 20.18 4.24 3.54
C TYR A 63 21.22 3.47 2.72
N HIS A 64 21.58 3.95 1.52
CA HIS A 64 22.56 3.30 0.64
C HIS A 64 24.02 3.75 0.86
N ILE A 65 24.29 4.59 1.86
CA ILE A 65 25.64 5.10 2.19
C ILE A 65 26.26 4.37 3.40
N TYR A 66 25.52 3.40 3.97
CA TYR A 66 25.99 2.44 4.97
C TYR A 66 25.91 1.04 4.39
#